data_AF-A0A954Z8R4-F1
#
_entry.id   AF-A0A954Z8R4-F1
#
_cell.length_a   1.000
_cell.length_b   1.000
_cell.length_c   1.000
_cell.angle_alpha   90.00
_cell.angle_beta   90.00
_cell.angle_gamma   90.00
#
_symmetry.space_group_name_H-M   'P 1'
#
loop_
_entity.id
_entity.type
_entity.pdbx_description
1 polymer ?
#
loop_
_entity_poly.entity_id
_entity_poly.type
_entity_poly.pdbx_seq_one_letter_code
_entity_poly.pdbx_strand_id
1 'polypeptide(L)'
;MSHLNFHASFYARLPNLTPASSVTLRGVEVSPLVTDAGVAPTFVDFFDVTFETTLERLQALPGVDAEPDGFFVYGGPTEHGRWRLSGHLYDFGDRMHRMELNGDCPPSAVDDLWRCLGWPDKEIACELVLEGVVLAEDDFRRWAGK
;
A
#
# COMPACT_ATOMS: atom_id res chain seq x y z
N MET A 1 7.41 -0.15 19.79
CA MET A 1 6.46 0.32 18.75
C MET A 1 6.35 -0.78 17.70
N SER A 2 5.15 -1.10 17.21
CA SER A 2 5.00 -2.07 16.12
C SER A 2 5.63 -1.47 14.87
N HIS A 3 6.56 -2.18 14.22
CA HIS A 3 7.07 -1.82 12.89
C HIS A 3 6.34 -2.69 11.87
N LEU A 4 6.13 -2.14 10.67
CA LEU A 4 5.66 -2.87 9.51
C LEU A 4 6.86 -3.22 8.64
N ASN A 5 6.94 -4.45 8.11
CA ASN A 5 7.92 -4.88 7.13
C ASN A 5 7.23 -5.60 5.95
N PHE A 6 7.35 -5.04 4.75
CA PHE A 6 6.57 -5.53 3.61
C PHE A 6 7.17 -5.14 2.26
N HIS A 7 6.73 -5.87 1.23
CA HIS A 7 6.79 -5.48 -0.18
C HIS A 7 5.37 -5.68 -0.76
N ALA A 8 4.68 -4.57 -1.04
CA ALA A 8 3.28 -4.60 -1.43
C ALA A 8 2.93 -3.52 -2.45
N SER A 9 1.92 -3.80 -3.27
CA SER A 9 1.24 -2.81 -4.11
C SER A 9 -0.10 -2.43 -3.48
N PHE A 10 -0.42 -1.14 -3.51
CA PHE A 10 -1.66 -0.58 -2.97
C PHE A 10 -2.52 -0.06 -4.10
N TYR A 11 -3.76 -0.54 -4.14
CA TYR A 11 -4.75 -0.22 -5.15
C TYR A 11 -6.01 0.36 -4.50
N ALA A 12 -6.78 1.10 -5.29
CA ALA A 12 -8.17 1.38 -4.96
C ALA A 12 -8.92 0.05 -4.80
N ARG A 13 -9.59 -0.15 -3.66
CA ARG A 13 -10.34 -1.38 -3.40
C ARG A 13 -11.58 -1.44 -4.30
N LEU A 14 -11.72 -2.55 -5.04
CA LEU A 14 -12.92 -2.80 -5.84
C LEU A 14 -14.10 -3.18 -4.92
N PRO A 15 -15.33 -2.72 -5.22
CA PRO A 15 -16.50 -2.96 -4.38
C PRO A 15 -16.95 -4.42 -4.33
N ASN A 16 -16.52 -5.26 -5.28
CA ASN A 16 -16.88 -6.68 -5.37
C ASN A 16 -15.84 -7.61 -4.74
N LEU A 17 -14.89 -7.08 -3.97
CA LEU A 17 -13.90 -7.91 -3.26
C LEU A 17 -14.46 -8.39 -1.94
N THR A 18 -14.46 -9.71 -1.75
CA THR A 18 -14.90 -10.37 -0.53
C THR A 18 -13.77 -11.20 0.09
N PRO A 19 -13.71 -11.33 1.42
CA PRO A 19 -12.74 -12.22 2.07
C PRO A 19 -13.02 -13.69 1.72
N ALA A 20 -11.97 -14.42 1.34
CA ALA A 20 -11.96 -15.86 1.13
C ALA A 20 -11.62 -16.62 2.42
N SER A 21 -11.55 -17.96 2.32
CA SER A 21 -11.03 -18.81 3.38
C SER A 21 -9.64 -18.37 3.81
N SER A 22 -9.40 -18.38 5.13
CA SER A 22 -8.14 -17.92 5.69
C SER A 22 -6.95 -18.79 5.25
N VAL A 23 -5.80 -18.14 5.12
CA VAL A 23 -4.51 -18.77 4.83
C VAL A 23 -3.46 -18.26 5.83
N THR A 24 -2.47 -19.10 6.11
CA THR A 24 -1.35 -18.72 6.98
C THR A 24 -0.21 -18.11 6.17
N LEU A 25 0.08 -16.82 6.36
CA LEU A 25 1.25 -16.15 5.78
C LEU A 25 2.17 -15.63 6.88
N ARG A 26 3.46 -15.97 6.86
CA ARG A 26 4.42 -15.64 7.94
C ARG A 26 3.91 -16.06 9.34
N GLY A 27 3.08 -17.10 9.42
CA GLY A 27 2.44 -17.54 10.66
C GLY A 27 1.33 -16.60 11.17
N VAL A 28 0.78 -15.73 10.33
CA VAL A 28 -0.42 -14.93 10.58
C VAL A 28 -1.55 -15.50 9.75
N GLU A 29 -2.69 -15.76 10.39
CA GLU A 29 -3.92 -16.07 9.69
C GLU A 29 -4.50 -14.79 9.06
N VAL A 30 -4.64 -14.78 7.74
CA VAL A 30 -5.23 -13.67 6.98
C VAL A 30 -6.31 -14.21 6.06
N SER A 31 -7.27 -13.35 5.66
CA SER A 31 -8.37 -13.72 4.78
C SER A 31 -8.22 -12.97 3.44
N PRO A 32 -7.63 -13.59 2.42
CA PRO A 32 -7.40 -12.96 1.12
C PRO A 32 -8.67 -12.40 0.51
N LEU A 33 -8.58 -11.21 -0.10
CA LEU A 33 -9.64 -10.66 -0.92
C LEU A 33 -9.67 -11.35 -2.28
N VAL A 34 -10.86 -11.80 -2.68
CA VAL A 34 -11.13 -12.43 -3.98
C VAL A 34 -12.34 -11.77 -4.63
N THR A 35 -12.44 -11.93 -5.95
CA THR A 35 -13.65 -11.57 -6.71
C THR A 35 -14.81 -12.53 -6.40
N ASP A 36 -16.02 -12.20 -6.88
CA ASP A 36 -17.19 -13.09 -6.78
C ASP A 36 -16.98 -14.49 -7.37
N ALA A 37 -16.03 -14.63 -8.30
CA ALA A 37 -15.64 -15.91 -8.88
C ALA A 37 -14.63 -16.71 -8.00
N GLY A 38 -14.26 -16.19 -6.83
CA GLY A 38 -13.31 -16.83 -5.91
C GLY A 38 -11.85 -16.79 -6.38
N VAL A 39 -11.51 -15.90 -7.32
CA VAL A 39 -10.16 -15.75 -7.85
C VAL A 39 -9.55 -14.41 -7.45
N ALA A 40 -8.21 -14.33 -7.50
CA ALA A 40 -7.47 -13.10 -7.29
C ALA A 40 -7.97 -11.99 -8.25
N PRO A 41 -8.13 -10.76 -7.76
CA PRO A 41 -8.66 -9.68 -8.58
C PRO A 41 -7.64 -9.13 -9.57
N THR A 42 -8.13 -8.69 -10.72
CA THR A 42 -7.40 -7.77 -11.59
C THR A 42 -7.82 -6.34 -11.22
N PHE A 43 -6.88 -5.52 -10.77
CA PHE A 43 -7.16 -4.13 -10.44
C PHE A 43 -7.25 -3.26 -11.69
N VAL A 44 -8.48 -3.00 -12.13
CA VAL A 44 -8.79 -2.15 -13.29
C VAL A 44 -9.35 -0.78 -12.91
N ASP A 45 -9.55 -0.54 -11.62
CA ASP A 45 -10.01 0.76 -11.09
C ASP A 45 -8.81 1.62 -10.67
N PHE A 46 -9.08 2.91 -10.48
CA PHE A 46 -8.07 3.93 -10.20
C PHE A 46 -8.39 4.67 -8.91
N PHE A 47 -7.37 5.29 -8.33
CA PHE A 47 -7.60 6.29 -7.30
C PHE A 47 -8.23 7.54 -7.90
N ASP A 48 -9.00 8.27 -7.10
CA ASP A 48 -9.64 9.53 -7.50
C ASP A 48 -8.66 10.72 -7.44
N VAL A 49 -7.37 10.45 -7.67
CA VAL A 49 -6.26 11.41 -7.72
C VAL A 49 -5.39 11.13 -8.94
N THR A 50 -4.70 12.15 -9.44
CA THR A 50 -3.74 11.98 -10.54
C THR A 50 -2.36 11.60 -10.01
N PHE A 51 -1.48 11.19 -10.91
CA PHE A 51 -0.06 11.00 -10.60
C PHE A 51 0.56 12.27 -10.02
N GLU A 52 0.37 13.40 -10.69
CA GLU A 52 0.96 14.70 -10.31
C GLU A 52 0.45 15.15 -8.95
N THR A 53 -0.85 14.98 -8.69
CA THR A 53 -1.45 15.30 -7.39
C THR A 53 -0.85 14.43 -6.28
N THR A 54 -0.65 13.14 -6.57
CA THR A 54 -0.05 12.21 -5.61
C THR A 54 1.42 12.59 -5.35
N LEU A 55 2.18 12.87 -6.40
CA LEU A 55 3.58 13.25 -6.33
C LEU A 55 3.76 14.57 -5.56
N GLU A 56 2.95 15.59 -5.82
CA GLU A 56 2.96 16.85 -5.08
C GLU A 56 2.71 16.63 -3.58
N ARG A 57 1.73 15.79 -3.24
CA ARG A 57 1.43 15.43 -1.84
C ARG A 57 2.59 14.69 -1.18
N LEU A 58 3.25 13.78 -1.90
CA LEU A 58 4.43 13.06 -1.39
C LEU A 58 5.59 14.01 -1.13
N GLN A 59 5.87 14.93 -2.06
CA GLN A 59 6.93 15.94 -1.91
C GLN A 59 6.69 16.89 -0.73
N ALA A 60 5.43 17.05 -0.31
CA ALA A 60 5.08 17.83 0.88
C ALA A 60 5.32 17.07 2.21
N LEU A 61 5.51 15.75 2.19
CA LEU A 61 5.75 14.97 3.40
C LEU A 61 7.20 15.17 3.90
N PRO A 62 7.41 15.49 5.19
CA PRO A 62 8.75 15.61 5.76
C PRO A 62 9.52 14.28 5.68
N GLY A 63 10.73 14.30 5.11
CA GLY A 63 11.56 13.10 5.00
C GLY A 63 11.28 12.24 3.76
N VAL A 64 10.48 12.76 2.82
CA VAL A 64 10.37 12.21 1.47
C VAL A 64 11.38 12.86 0.52
N ASP A 65 11.97 12.04 -0.33
CA ASP A 65 12.70 12.44 -1.53
C ASP A 65 12.03 11.73 -2.73
N ALA A 66 11.45 12.49 -3.66
CA ALA A 66 10.61 11.96 -4.74
C ALA A 66 10.98 12.55 -6.10
N GLU A 67 11.16 11.68 -7.08
CA GLU A 67 11.55 12.00 -8.45
C GLU A 67 10.35 12.14 -9.39
N PRO A 68 10.46 12.90 -10.50
CA PRO A 68 9.37 13.09 -11.47
C PRO A 68 8.92 11.82 -12.18
N ASP A 69 9.74 10.76 -12.17
CA ASP A 69 9.40 9.45 -12.73
C ASP A 69 8.54 8.61 -11.78
N GLY A 70 8.25 9.11 -10.57
CA GLY A 70 7.41 8.48 -9.57
C GLY A 70 8.16 7.65 -8.56
N PHE A 71 9.48 7.48 -8.70
CA PHE A 71 10.30 6.84 -7.67
C PHE A 71 10.43 7.76 -6.46
N PHE A 72 10.36 7.19 -5.25
CA PHE A 72 10.60 7.95 -4.04
C PHE A 72 11.18 7.11 -2.91
N VAL A 73 11.80 7.79 -1.96
CA VAL A 73 12.21 7.24 -0.67
C VAL A 73 11.52 8.04 0.42
N TYR A 74 10.92 7.34 1.38
CA TYR A 74 10.35 7.95 2.58
C TYR A 74 11.03 7.35 3.81
N GLY A 75 11.56 8.19 4.70
CA GLY A 75 12.27 7.70 5.87
C GLY A 75 12.31 8.68 7.01
N GLY A 76 12.58 8.17 8.20
CA GLY A 76 12.66 8.95 9.42
C GLY A 76 13.47 8.27 10.51
N PRO A 77 13.80 9.01 11.59
CA PRO A 77 14.47 8.45 12.75
C PRO A 77 13.52 7.57 13.59
N THR A 78 14.08 6.63 14.33
CA THR A 78 13.43 5.91 15.44
C THR A 78 14.30 6.01 16.70
N GLU A 79 13.78 5.57 17.85
CA GLU A 79 14.58 5.50 19.10
C GLU A 79 15.84 4.63 18.97
N HIS A 80 15.85 3.68 18.04
CA HIS A 80 16.93 2.69 17.89
C HIS A 80 17.59 2.68 16.50
N GLY A 81 17.28 3.65 15.64
CA GLY A 81 17.84 3.67 14.29
C GLY A 81 17.06 4.56 13.33
N ARG A 82 16.81 4.04 12.13
CA ARG A 82 16.07 4.68 11.06
C ARG A 82 15.14 3.65 10.42
N TRP A 83 14.03 4.14 9.90
CA TRP A 83 13.13 3.36 9.06
C TRP A 83 13.16 3.92 7.64
N ARG A 84 12.82 3.09 6.64
CA ARG A 84 12.82 3.51 5.24
C ARG A 84 11.86 2.67 4.40
N LEU A 85 11.09 3.37 3.58
CA LEU A 85 10.34 2.82 2.46
C LEU A 85 10.96 3.33 1.16
N SER A 86 11.10 2.43 0.19
CA SER A 86 11.26 2.78 -1.21
C SER A 86 9.92 2.56 -1.90
N GLY A 87 9.49 3.52 -2.71
CA GLY A 87 8.22 3.47 -3.38
C GLY A 87 8.29 3.86 -4.84
N HIS A 88 7.27 3.45 -5.59
CA HIS A 88 7.11 3.82 -6.98
C HIS A 88 5.62 4.01 -7.30
N LEU A 89 5.31 5.15 -7.92
CA LEU A 89 3.97 5.44 -8.42
C LEU A 89 3.78 4.87 -9.82
N TYR A 90 2.60 4.33 -10.07
CA TYR A 90 2.19 3.86 -11.38
C TYR A 90 0.84 4.48 -11.73
N ASP A 91 0.76 5.07 -12.90
CA ASP A 91 -0.43 5.69 -13.44
C ASP A 91 -0.89 4.96 -14.72
N PHE A 92 -2.06 5.37 -15.20
CA PHE A 92 -2.51 5.02 -16.53
C PHE A 92 -3.17 6.24 -17.18
N GLY A 93 -2.35 7.10 -17.77
CA GLY A 93 -2.80 8.32 -18.43
C GLY A 93 -3.00 9.45 -17.42
N ASP A 94 -4.25 9.81 -17.14
CA ASP A 94 -4.59 10.91 -16.25
C ASP A 94 -5.00 10.46 -14.84
N ARG A 95 -4.79 9.18 -14.51
CA ARG A 95 -5.26 8.56 -13.26
C ARG A 95 -4.18 7.74 -12.57
N MET A 96 -4.10 7.89 -11.25
CA MET A 96 -3.22 7.11 -10.39
C MET A 96 -3.76 5.68 -10.26
N HIS A 97 -2.95 4.68 -10.60
CA HIS A 97 -3.36 3.26 -10.58
C HIS A 97 -2.95 2.57 -9.29
N ARG A 98 -1.65 2.57 -8.98
CA ARG A 98 -1.12 1.90 -7.79
C ARG A 98 0.15 2.56 -7.27
N MET A 99 0.37 2.41 -5.97
CA MET A 99 1.65 2.70 -5.33
C MET A 99 2.28 1.38 -4.91
N GLU A 100 3.50 1.11 -5.34
CA GLU A 100 4.28 -0.02 -4.82
C GLU A 100 5.23 0.48 -3.74
N LEU A 101 5.34 -0.24 -2.64
CA LEU A 101 6.26 0.08 -1.55
C LEU A 101 7.02 -1.17 -1.10
N ASN A 102 8.27 -0.96 -0.68
CA ASN A 102 9.11 -1.96 -0.06
C ASN A 102 9.93 -1.35 1.08
N GLY A 103 9.97 -2.01 2.23
CA GLY A 103 10.86 -1.64 3.33
C GLY A 103 10.24 -1.86 4.71
N ASP A 104 10.72 -1.06 5.67
CA ASP A 104 10.26 -1.07 7.04
C ASP A 104 9.88 0.32 7.53
N CYS A 105 8.80 0.43 8.30
CA CYS A 105 8.29 1.72 8.77
C CYS A 105 7.37 1.59 10.00
N PRO A 106 7.16 2.69 10.75
CA PRO A 106 6.04 2.75 11.68
C PRO A 106 4.69 2.78 10.90
N PRO A 107 3.59 2.26 11.47
CA PRO A 107 2.28 2.26 10.84
C PRO A 107 1.82 3.64 10.35
N SER A 108 2.15 4.71 11.08
CA SER A 108 1.78 6.08 10.70
C SER A 108 2.38 6.53 9.36
N ALA A 109 3.55 6.02 8.98
CA ALA A 109 4.17 6.35 7.69
C ALA A 109 3.37 5.75 6.53
N VAL A 110 2.77 4.56 6.69
CA VAL A 110 1.85 4.00 5.70
C VAL A 110 0.59 4.86 5.61
N ASP A 111 0.06 5.33 6.74
CA ASP A 111 -1.12 6.20 6.76
C ASP A 111 -0.85 7.51 6.00
N ASP A 112 0.33 8.11 6.18
CA ASP A 112 0.72 9.32 5.45
C ASP A 112 0.74 9.10 3.93
N LEU A 113 1.29 7.96 3.48
CA LEU A 113 1.32 7.59 2.06
C LEU A 113 -0.07 7.27 1.50
N TRP A 114 -0.92 6.58 2.26
CA TRP A 114 -2.29 6.28 1.83
C TRP A 114 -3.16 7.53 1.77
N ARG A 115 -2.94 8.52 2.65
CA ARG A 115 -3.60 9.84 2.54
C ARG A 115 -3.25 10.54 1.23
N CYS A 116 -2.02 10.37 0.71
CA CYS A 116 -1.67 10.90 -0.61
C CYS A 116 -2.56 10.33 -1.72
N LEU A 117 -2.99 9.06 -1.58
CA LEU A 117 -3.89 8.34 -2.50
C LEU A 117 -5.39 8.60 -2.29
N GLY A 118 -5.77 9.36 -1.25
CA GLY A 118 -7.17 9.66 -0.93
C GLY A 118 -7.81 8.78 0.15
N TRP A 119 -7.03 7.97 0.88
CA TRP A 119 -7.51 7.35 2.12
C TRP A 119 -7.79 8.43 3.19
N PRO A 120 -8.82 8.27 4.05
CA PRO A 120 -9.68 7.09 4.21
C PRO A 120 -10.91 7.05 3.30
N ASP A 121 -11.19 8.09 2.51
CA ASP A 121 -12.39 8.14 1.67
C ASP A 121 -12.36 7.08 0.56
N LYS A 122 -11.18 6.74 0.05
CA LYS A 122 -10.94 5.60 -0.83
C LYS A 122 -10.32 4.45 -0.05
N GLU A 123 -11.04 3.33 0.06
CA GLU A 123 -10.51 2.11 0.67
C GLU A 123 -9.33 1.52 -0.12
N ILE A 124 -8.36 0.94 0.60
CA ILE A 124 -7.12 0.39 0.03
C ILE A 124 -7.20 -1.14 0.00
N ALA A 125 -6.83 -1.73 -1.13
CA ALA A 125 -6.50 -3.15 -1.25
C ALA A 125 -4.97 -3.31 -1.35
N CYS A 126 -4.42 -4.26 -0.60
CA CYS A 126 -2.98 -4.46 -0.45
C CYS A 126 -2.58 -5.78 -1.11
N GLU A 127 -1.97 -5.75 -2.29
CA GLU A 127 -1.39 -6.93 -2.92
C GLU A 127 0.02 -7.18 -2.38
N LEU A 128 0.22 -8.31 -1.73
CA LEU A 128 1.52 -8.79 -1.30
C LEU A 128 2.28 -9.33 -2.52
N VAL A 129 3.30 -8.59 -2.98
CA VAL A 129 3.93 -8.81 -4.30
C VAL A 129 4.58 -10.19 -4.40
N LEU A 130 5.16 -10.70 -3.30
CA LEU A 130 5.85 -11.98 -3.29
C LEU A 130 4.90 -13.17 -3.12
N GLU A 131 3.78 -12.97 -2.43
CA GLU A 131 2.80 -14.00 -2.11
C GLU A 131 1.67 -14.10 -3.14
N GLY A 132 1.44 -13.06 -3.94
CA GLY A 132 0.32 -13.01 -4.90
C GLY A 132 -1.05 -12.99 -4.20
N VAL A 133 -1.09 -12.44 -2.98
CA VAL A 133 -2.27 -12.41 -2.11
C VAL A 133 -2.71 -10.97 -1.92
N VAL A 134 -4.00 -10.69 -2.09
CA VAL A 134 -4.58 -9.38 -1.81
C VAL A 134 -5.22 -9.39 -0.43
N LEU A 135 -4.93 -8.38 0.39
CA LEU A 135 -5.45 -8.23 1.74
C LEU A 135 -6.24 -6.92 1.89
N ALA A 136 -7.20 -6.93 2.82
CA ALA A 136 -7.76 -5.69 3.36
C ALA A 136 -6.79 -5.05 4.35
N GLU A 137 -7.02 -3.78 4.68
CA GLU A 137 -6.18 -2.97 5.57
C GLU A 137 -5.81 -3.69 6.89
N ASP A 138 -6.80 -4.19 7.64
CA ASP A 138 -6.56 -4.82 8.94
C ASP A 138 -5.68 -6.09 8.85
N ASP A 139 -5.92 -6.91 7.82
CA ASP A 139 -5.13 -8.12 7.57
C ASP A 139 -3.71 -7.77 7.14
N PHE A 140 -3.55 -6.77 6.28
CA PHE A 140 -2.25 -6.27 5.88
C PHE A 140 -1.45 -5.77 7.09
N ARG A 141 -2.05 -4.95 7.96
CA ARG A 141 -1.37 -4.42 9.14
C ARG A 141 -0.96 -5.53 10.11
N ARG A 142 -1.80 -6.54 10.33
CA ARG A 142 -1.46 -7.72 11.16
C ARG A 142 -0.33 -8.54 10.56
N TRP A 143 -0.35 -8.76 9.25
CA TRP A 143 0.67 -9.52 8.54
C TRP A 143 2.02 -8.78 8.49
N ALA A 144 2.01 -7.48 8.14
CA ALA A 144 3.21 -6.67 8.02
C ALA A 144 3.84 -6.35 9.38
N GLY A 145 3.03 -6.33 10.45
CA GLY A 145 3.46 -6.03 11.82
C GLY A 145 4.15 -7.17 12.57
N LYS A 146 4.34 -8.32 11.92
CA LYS A 146 4.94 -9.52 12.52
C LYS A 146 6.40 -9.69 12.11
#